data_AF-A0A537T7H6-F1
#
_entry.id   AF-A0A537T7H6-F1
#
_cell.length_a   1.000
_cell.length_b   1.000
_cell.length_c   1.000
_cell.angle_alpha   90.00
_cell.angle_beta   90.00
_cell.angle_gamma   90.00
#
_symmetry.space_group_name_H-M   'P 1'
#
loop_
_entity.id
_entity.type
_entity.pdbx_description
1 polymer ?
#
loop_
_entity_poly.entity_id
_entity_poly.type
_entity_poly.pdbx_seq_one_letter_code
_entity_poly.pdbx_strand_id
1 'polypeptide(L)'
;MAAALQAGFLDVAAHKMAGVEEAIAAAGASLLYLPPYSPDLNPIEQFFAKLKALLRKAAARTKEALWQTAGQLLDLVAPAECQSYLANAGYEPT
;
A
#
# COMPACT_ATOMS: atom_id res chain seq x y z
N MET A 1 -13.08 15.57 -13.71
CA MET A 1 -12.98 15.39 -12.25
C MET A 1 -11.75 14.54 -12.00
N ALA A 2 -10.72 15.09 -11.36
CA ALA A 2 -9.55 14.30 -10.97
C ALA A 2 -9.99 13.34 -9.87
N ALA A 3 -9.83 12.04 -10.09
CA ALA A 3 -10.01 11.04 -9.05
C ALA A 3 -8.98 11.35 -7.95
N ALA A 4 -9.46 11.80 -6.79
CA ALA A 4 -8.60 11.96 -5.63
C ALA A 4 -8.10 10.56 -5.26
N LEU A 5 -6.81 10.32 -5.40
CA LEU A 5 -6.20 9.08 -4.95
C LEU A 5 -6.25 9.12 -3.42
N GLN A 6 -7.23 8.45 -2.81
CA GLN A 6 -7.26 8.26 -1.36
C GLN A 6 -6.11 7.30 -0.99
N ALA A 7 -5.04 7.84 -0.42
CA ALA A 7 -4.02 7.03 0.22
C ALA A 7 -4.41 6.84 1.69
N GLY A 8 -4.79 5.61 2.05
CA GLY A 8 -4.99 5.22 3.44
C GLY A 8 -3.65 5.03 4.12
N PHE A 9 -3.29 5.90 5.06
CA PHE A 9 -2.05 5.78 5.84
C PHE A 9 -2.33 5.17 7.22
N LEU A 10 -1.45 4.27 7.64
CA LEU A 10 -1.42 3.75 9.01
C LEU A 10 -1.30 4.90 10.01
N ASP A 11 -2.04 4.82 11.12
CA ASP A 11 -1.93 5.78 12.22
C ASP A 11 -0.62 5.55 13.02
N VAL A 12 0.48 6.09 12.49
CA VAL A 12 1.79 6.08 13.14
C VAL A 12 2.30 7.52 13.21
N ALA A 13 2.96 7.88 14.31
CA ALA A 13 3.42 9.26 14.57
C ALA A 13 4.23 9.88 13.41
N ALA A 14 5.01 9.08 12.69
CA ALA A 14 5.77 9.54 11.53
C ALA A 14 4.89 10.06 10.38
N HIS A 15 3.65 9.58 10.24
CA HIS A 15 2.72 10.04 9.20
C HIS A 15 1.94 11.31 9.60
N LYS A 16 2.09 11.79 10.84
CA LYS A 16 1.39 12.96 11.39
C LYS A 16 2.34 14.13 11.67
N MET A 17 3.55 14.10 11.10
CA MET A 17 4.53 15.17 11.27
C MET A 17 4.13 16.43 10.49
N ALA A 18 4.56 17.59 10.97
CA ALA A 18 4.32 18.87 10.30
C ALA A 18 4.83 18.84 8.85
N GLY A 19 4.04 19.35 7.91
CA GLY A 19 4.38 19.38 6.49
C GLY A 19 3.91 18.17 5.67
N VAL A 20 3.48 17.07 6.30
CA VAL A 20 3.05 15.86 5.57
C VAL A 20 1.73 16.11 4.83
N GLU A 21 0.74 16.70 5.49
CA GLU A 21 -0.56 17.01 4.88
C GLU A 21 -0.42 18.00 3.72
N GLU A 22 0.39 19.04 3.91
CA GLU A 22 0.67 20.05 2.90
C GLU A 22 1.39 19.46 1.68
N ALA A 23 2.37 18.57 1.92
CA ALA A 23 3.08 17.89 0.84
C ALA A 23 2.16 16.96 0.03
N ILE A 24 1.24 16.24 0.70
CA ILE A 24 0.26 15.37 0.03
C ILE A 24 -0.73 16.21 -0.80
N ALA A 25 -1.24 17.31 -0.23
CA ALA A 25 -2.14 18.22 -0.93
C ALA A 25 -1.45 18.89 -2.14
N ALA A 26 -0.18 19.28 -2.01
CA ALA A 26 0.61 19.86 -3.11
C ALA A 26 0.81 18.87 -4.28
N ALA A 27 0.78 17.57 -4.02
CA ALA A 27 0.81 16.52 -5.04
C ALA A 27 -0.57 16.23 -5.67
N GLY A 28 -1.64 16.92 -5.24
CA GLY A 28 -3.00 16.70 -5.73
C GLY A 28 -3.69 15.47 -5.16
N ALA A 29 -3.18 14.91 -4.06
CA ALA A 29 -3.76 13.77 -3.36
C ALA A 29 -4.52 14.21 -2.09
N SER A 30 -5.39 13.34 -1.58
CA SER A 30 -6.07 13.53 -0.30
C SER A 30 -5.54 12.53 0.73
N LEU A 31 -5.48 12.97 1.99
CA LEU A 31 -5.03 12.16 3.10
C LEU A 31 -6.23 11.52 3.82
N LEU A 32 -6.17 10.20 4.02
CA LEU A 32 -7.09 9.47 4.86
C LEU A 32 -6.32 8.76 5.98
N TYR A 33 -6.57 9.16 7.23
CA TYR A 33 -6.07 8.44 8.40
C TYR A 33 -7.01 7.29 8.74
N LEU A 34 -6.44 6.12 9.00
CA LEU A 34 -7.18 4.96 9.48
C LEU A 34 -7.36 5.02 11.00
N PRO A 35 -8.45 4.46 11.56
CA PRO A 35 -8.56 4.26 13.00
C PRO A 35 -7.41 3.38 13.51
N PRO A 36 -6.93 3.59 14.75
CA PRO A 36 -5.88 2.76 15.34
C PRO A 36 -6.23 1.26 15.26
N TYR A 37 -5.21 0.43 15.02
CA TYR A 37 -5.34 -1.04 14.96
C TYR A 37 -6.40 -1.55 13.97
N SER A 38 -6.62 -0.84 12.86
CA SER A 38 -7.57 -1.23 11.81
C SER A 38 -6.87 -1.71 10.54
N PRO A 39 -6.11 -2.83 10.58
CA PRO A 39 -5.40 -3.33 9.40
C PRO A 39 -6.36 -3.78 8.29
N ASP A 40 -7.59 -4.17 8.63
CA ASP A 40 -8.60 -4.58 7.66
C ASP A 40 -9.04 -3.43 6.75
N LEU A 41 -8.88 -2.18 7.19
CA LEU A 41 -9.16 -0.97 6.40
C LEU A 41 -7.95 -0.51 5.58
N ASN A 42 -6.84 -1.24 5.64
CA ASN A 42 -5.61 -0.92 4.92
C ASN A 42 -5.39 -1.91 3.76
N PRO A 43 -5.70 -1.53 2.51
CA PRO A 43 -5.64 -2.45 1.36
C PRO A 43 -4.24 -3.00 1.09
N ILE A 44 -3.18 -2.31 1.54
CA ILE A 44 -1.79 -2.75 1.34
C ILE A 44 -1.45 -4.03 2.12
N GLU A 45 -2.20 -4.35 3.18
CA GLU A 45 -1.93 -5.54 4.01
C GLU A 45 -2.11 -6.84 3.23
N GLN A 46 -3.13 -6.89 2.36
CA GLN A 46 -3.40 -8.05 1.49
C GLN A 46 -2.31 -8.22 0.44
N PHE A 47 -1.91 -7.12 -0.20
CA PHE A 47 -0.78 -7.09 -1.12
C PHE A 47 0.50 -7.58 -0.46
N PHE A 48 0.82 -7.08 0.74
CA PHE A 48 2.01 -7.47 1.47
C PHE A 48 1.96 -8.92 1.95
N ALA A 49 0.79 -9.47 2.29
CA ALA A 49 0.63 -10.88 2.62
C ALA A 49 1.06 -11.77 1.44
N LYS A 50 0.58 -11.47 0.22
CA LYS A 50 0.99 -12.17 -1.01
C LYS A 50 2.48 -12.00 -1.30
N LEU A 51 2.98 -10.76 -1.30
CA LEU A 51 4.39 -10.48 -1.59
C LEU A 51 5.32 -11.20 -0.61
N LYS A 52 5.00 -11.17 0.70
CA LYS A 52 5.77 -11.90 1.73
C LYS A 52 5.74 -13.42 1.50
N ALA A 53 4.62 -14.00 1.07
CA ALA A 53 4.54 -15.43 0.75
C ALA A 53 5.47 -15.79 -0.42
N LEU A 54 5.46 -14.97 -1.48
CA LEU A 54 6.32 -15.16 -2.65
C LEU A 54 7.81 -15.00 -2.32
N LEU A 55 8.16 -13.98 -1.53
CA LEU A 55 9.53 -13.76 -1.08
C LEU A 55 10.06 -14.90 -0.21
N ARG A 56 9.22 -15.43 0.70
CA ARG A 56 9.58 -16.61 1.52
C ARG A 56 9.83 -17.83 0.65
N LYS A 57 9.02 -18.03 -0.41
CA LYS A 57 9.20 -19.12 -1.38
C LYS A 57 10.49 -18.95 -2.20
N ALA A 58 10.84 -17.73 -2.60
CA ALA A 58 12.06 -17.45 -3.35
C ALA A 58 13.34 -17.62 -2.52
N ALA A 59 13.25 -17.51 -1.19
CA ALA A 59 14.31 -17.84 -0.24
C ALA A 59 15.67 -17.15 -0.50
N ALA A 60 15.67 -15.93 -1.03
CA ALA A 60 16.88 -15.13 -1.21
C ALA A 60 17.65 -14.96 0.12
N ARG A 61 18.99 -15.01 0.04
CA ARG A 61 19.90 -14.97 1.21
C ARG A 61 20.84 -13.77 1.22
N THR A 62 20.79 -12.92 0.21
CA THR A 62 21.51 -11.64 0.19
C THR A 62 20.52 -10.51 0.05
N LYS A 63 20.92 -9.32 0.50
CA LYS A 63 20.11 -8.11 0.38
C LYS A 63 19.86 -7.81 -1.10
N GLU A 64 20.89 -7.88 -1.93
CA GLU A 64 20.85 -7.59 -3.36
C GLU A 64 19.87 -8.53 -4.08
N ALA A 65 19.97 -9.85 -3.80
CA ALA A 65 19.04 -10.83 -4.37
C ALA A 65 17.61 -10.60 -3.89
N LEU A 66 17.41 -10.22 -2.62
CA LEU A 66 16.10 -9.90 -2.08
C LEU A 66 15.46 -8.71 -2.81
N TRP A 67 16.21 -7.63 -3.04
CA TRP A 67 15.71 -6.45 -3.77
C TRP A 67 15.33 -6.77 -5.21
N GLN A 68 16.18 -7.49 -5.92
CA GLN A 68 15.90 -7.89 -7.31
C GLN A 68 14.68 -8.81 -7.39
N THR A 69 14.61 -9.79 -6.50
CA THR A 69 13.48 -10.72 -6.41
C THR A 69 12.19 -9.96 -6.08
N ALA A 70 12.22 -9.03 -5.11
CA ALA A 70 11.07 -8.23 -4.76
C ALA A 70 10.54 -7.46 -5.98
N GLY A 71 11.43 -6.79 -6.73
CA GLY A 71 11.07 -6.08 -7.96
C GLY A 71 10.37 -6.99 -8.99
N GLN A 72 10.95 -8.16 -9.28
CA GLN A 72 10.38 -9.13 -10.22
C GLN A 72 9.03 -9.68 -9.77
N LEU A 73 8.83 -9.86 -8.46
CA LEU A 73 7.57 -10.38 -7.92
C LEU A 73 6.44 -9.34 -7.98
N LEU A 74 6.75 -8.04 -8.07
CA LEU A 74 5.73 -7.00 -8.26
C LEU A 74 4.98 -7.17 -9.58
N ASP A 75 5.65 -7.67 -10.63
CA ASP A 75 5.04 -7.93 -11.94
C ASP A 75 3.97 -9.05 -11.89
N LEU A 76 3.91 -9.81 -10.79
CA LEU A 76 2.91 -10.86 -10.55
C LEU A 76 1.62 -10.34 -9.90
N VAL A 77 1.52 -9.04 -9.63
CA VAL A 77 0.34 -8.39 -9.07
C VAL A 77 -0.41 -7.67 -10.17
N ALA A 78 -1.55 -8.23 -10.58
CA ALA A 78 -2.33 -7.68 -11.67
C ALA A 78 -3.11 -6.43 -11.21
N PRO A 79 -3.40 -5.47 -12.12
CA PRO A 79 -4.22 -4.30 -11.77
C PRO A 79 -5.60 -4.65 -11.20
N ALA A 80 -6.26 -5.69 -11.73
CA ALA A 80 -7.55 -6.17 -11.23
C ALA A 80 -7.48 -6.73 -9.79
N GLU A 81 -6.32 -7.27 -9.42
CA GLU A 81 -6.08 -7.74 -8.05
C GLU A 81 -5.93 -6.56 -7.09
N CYS A 82 -5.24 -5.50 -7.48
CA CYS A 82 -5.19 -4.25 -6.70
C CYS A 82 -6.59 -3.65 -6.49
N GLN A 83 -7.44 -3.66 -7.51
CA GLN A 83 -8.84 -3.22 -7.38
C GLN A 83 -9.62 -4.07 -6.37
N SER A 84 -9.36 -5.39 -6.36
CA SER A 84 -9.98 -6.31 -5.40
C SER A 84 -9.53 -6.04 -3.95
N TYR A 85 -8.25 -5.70 -3.74
CA TYR A 85 -7.75 -5.33 -2.40
C TYR A 85 -8.41 -4.05 -1.88
N LEU A 86 -8.58 -3.05 -2.75
CA LEU A 86 -9.27 -1.79 -2.44
C LEU A 86 -10.73 -2.05 -2.06
N ALA A 87 -11.47 -2.77 -2.91
CA ALA A 87 -12.87 -3.12 -2.66
C ALA A 87 -13.02 -3.90 -1.34
N ASN A 88 -12.15 -4.88 -1.07
CA ASN A 88 -12.20 -5.67 0.16
C ASN A 88 -11.89 -4.84 1.42
N ALA A 89 -11.13 -3.74 1.29
CA ALA A 89 -10.88 -2.80 2.39
C ALA A 89 -11.93 -1.68 2.48
N GLY A 90 -13.02 -1.76 1.70
CA GLY A 90 -14.13 -0.79 1.72
C GLY A 90 -13.97 0.41 0.79
N TYR A 91 -13.00 0.39 -0.13
CA TYR A 91 -12.78 1.44 -1.12
C TYR A 91 -13.39 1.01 -2.46
N GLU A 92 -14.64 1.39 -2.69
CA GLU A 92 -15.29 1.14 -3.97
C GLU A 92 -14.80 2.14 -5.04
N PRO A 93 -14.53 1.67 -6.27
CA PRO A 93 -14.33 2.58 -7.40
C PRO A 93 -15.58 3.45 -7.57
N THR A 94 -15.38 4.77 -7.67
CA THR A 94 -16.44 5.72 -8.04
C THR A 94 -16.64 5.77 -9.55
#